data_AF-A0A965LDX9-F1
#
_entry.id   AF-A0A965LDX9-F1
#
_cell.length_a   1.000
_cell.length_b   1.000
_cell.length_c   1.000
_cell.angle_alpha   90.00
_cell.angle_beta   90.00
_cell.angle_gamma   90.00
#
_symmetry.space_group_name_H-M   'P 1'
#
loop_
_entity.id
_entity.type
_entity.pdbx_description
1 polymer ?
#
loop_
_entity_poly.entity_id
_entity_poly.type
_entity_poly.pdbx_seq_one_letter_code
_entity_poly.pdbx_strand_id
1 'polypeptide(L)'
;MRNTLFGLFLLAIVGISAWRYLAPAPAPKSPIDRIKASVPVEKINYKHKTSAPIIRETAQAPKEDVVRAKMEERFTDLKEEGKRIREALMASDPKAAQAMITLVKRPEYREILDKRHKIEADWPNASEGEREGMLAEMNSLRQQGVGMLMMEIQQMNSQPLAAPIPAAKGVPQVTTAPGAPAAEPAPPPFIQ
;
A
#
# COMPACT_ATOMS: atom_id res chain seq x y z
N MET A 1 -20.74 28.36 -23.16
CA MET A 1 -20.32 28.53 -21.75
C MET A 1 -19.54 27.32 -21.18
N ARG A 2 -19.09 26.36 -21.99
CA ARG A 2 -18.30 25.19 -21.51
C ARG A 2 -16.79 25.42 -21.57
N ASN A 3 -16.32 26.25 -22.50
CA ASN A 3 -14.90 26.51 -22.72
C ASN A 3 -14.28 27.50 -21.71
N THR A 4 -15.11 28.35 -21.09
CA THR A 4 -14.70 29.27 -20.01
C THR A 4 -14.41 28.53 -18.70
N LEU A 5 -15.07 27.38 -18.47
CA LEU A 5 -14.88 26.55 -17.27
C LEU A 5 -13.54 25.80 -17.31
N PHE A 6 -13.15 25.29 -18.49
CA PHE A 6 -11.84 24.66 -18.69
C PHE A 6 -10.68 25.66 -18.59
N GLY A 7 -10.87 26.89 -19.08
CA GLY A 7 -9.87 27.96 -18.93
C GLY A 7 -9.57 28.30 -17.47
N LEU A 8 -10.59 28.35 -16.61
CA LEU A 8 -10.44 28.62 -15.18
C LEU A 8 -9.73 27.48 -14.42
N PHE A 9 -10.02 26.22 -14.78
CA PHE A 9 -9.36 25.06 -14.17
C PHE A 9 -7.87 24.99 -14.50
N LEU A 10 -7.50 25.29 -15.75
CA LEU A 10 -6.09 25.31 -16.15
C LEU A 10 -5.32 26.45 -15.48
N LEU A 11 -5.94 27.62 -15.31
CA LEU A 11 -5.33 28.76 -14.63
C LEU A 11 -5.10 28.48 -13.13
N ALA A 12 -6.02 27.76 -12.48
CA ALA A 12 -5.87 27.36 -11.07
C ALA A 12 -4.71 26.36 -10.85
N ILE A 13 -4.52 25.40 -11.77
CA ILE A 13 -3.45 24.40 -11.68
C ILE A 13 -2.07 25.05 -11.89
N VAL A 14 -1.95 25.99 -12.83
CA VAL A 14 -0.70 26.71 -13.08
C VAL A 14 -0.36 27.67 -11.92
N GLY A 15 -1.36 28.33 -11.32
CA GLY A 15 -1.16 29.21 -10.16
C GLY A 15 -0.64 28.47 -8.92
N ILE A 16 -1.15 27.27 -8.63
CA ILE A 16 -0.69 26.45 -7.50
C ILE A 16 0.74 25.94 -7.73
N SER A 17 1.07 25.63 -8.99
CA SER A 17 2.40 25.17 -9.38
C SER A 17 3.46 26.27 -9.19
N ALA A 18 3.16 27.51 -9.59
CA ALA A 18 4.09 28.64 -9.42
C ALA A 18 4.32 29.01 -7.94
N TRP A 19 3.31 28.84 -7.08
CA TRP A 19 3.44 29.12 -5.64
C TRP A 19 4.37 28.14 -4.91
N ARG A 20 4.52 26.90 -5.42
CA ARG A 20 5.48 25.92 -4.91
C ARG A 20 6.94 26.27 -5.26
N TYR A 21 7.19 27.05 -6.32
CA TYR A 21 8.55 27.42 -6.75
C TYR A 21 9.01 28.80 -6.24
N LEU A 22 8.09 29.64 -5.76
CA LEU A 22 8.42 30.97 -5.20
C LEU A 22 8.37 31.03 -3.67
N ALA A 23 8.04 29.92 -3.00
CA ALA A 23 8.13 29.82 -1.55
C ALA A 23 9.62 29.72 -1.14
N PRO A 24 10.15 30.64 -0.32
CA PRO A 24 11.52 30.53 0.18
C PRO A 24 11.67 29.23 0.97
N ALA A 25 12.78 28.52 0.73
CA ALA A 25 13.10 27.25 1.37
C ALA A 25 12.87 27.32 2.89
N PRO A 26 12.09 26.39 3.49
CA PRO A 26 12.01 26.32 4.94
C PRO A 26 13.39 25.91 5.47
N ALA A 27 14.08 26.87 6.09
CA ALA A 27 15.35 26.63 6.75
C ALA A 27 15.19 25.50 7.79
N PRO A 28 16.04 24.46 7.80
CA PRO A 28 16.06 23.49 8.88
C PRO A 28 16.58 24.20 10.13
N LYS A 29 15.68 24.47 11.07
CA LYS A 29 16.02 24.90 12.43
C LYS A 29 15.65 23.75 13.35
N SER A 30 16.57 22.79 13.49
CA SER A 30 16.59 21.90 14.65
C SER A 30 16.84 22.76 15.90
N PRO A 31 15.91 22.86 16.86
CA PRO A 31 16.13 23.60 18.11
C PRO A 31 17.17 22.91 19.01
N ILE A 32 17.55 21.67 18.69
CA ILE A 32 18.35 20.78 19.53
C ILE A 32 19.86 21.08 19.42
N ASP A 33 20.34 21.57 18.28
CA ASP A 33 21.78 21.85 18.10
C ASP A 33 22.23 23.19 18.70
N ARG A 34 21.29 24.09 19.00
CA ARG A 34 21.61 25.41 19.58
C ARG A 34 21.84 25.39 21.09
N ILE A 35 21.51 24.29 21.77
CA ILE A 35 21.57 24.20 23.23
C ILE A 35 22.88 23.56 23.71
N LYS A 36 23.65 22.91 22.83
CA LYS A 36 24.92 22.25 23.20
C LYS A 36 26.19 23.09 23.07
N ALA A 37 26.11 24.31 22.56
CA ALA A 37 27.28 25.16 22.38
C ALA A 37 27.02 26.58 22.88
N SER A 38 27.17 26.81 24.18
CA SER A 38 27.76 28.02 24.80
C SER A 38 27.55 27.98 26.31
N VAL A 39 28.44 27.28 27.01
CA VAL A 39 28.68 27.54 28.44
C VAL A 39 29.72 28.67 28.50
N PRO A 40 29.47 29.75 29.25
CA PRO A 40 30.46 30.12 30.26
C PRO A 40 29.83 30.48 31.62
N VAL A 41 30.15 29.61 32.59
CA VAL A 41 30.57 29.81 34.00
C VAL A 41 30.28 31.15 34.72
N GLU A 42 29.79 30.96 35.97
CA GLU A 42 29.83 31.81 37.18
C GLU A 42 29.11 33.17 37.22
N LYS A 43 28.07 33.24 38.07
CA LYS A 43 28.20 33.86 39.40
C LYS A 43 27.04 33.43 40.32
N ILE A 44 27.44 32.68 41.34
CA ILE A 44 26.76 32.41 42.60
C ILE A 44 26.03 33.64 43.15
N ASN A 45 24.73 33.52 43.41
CA ASN A 45 24.07 34.29 44.44
C ASN A 45 23.02 33.42 45.14
N TYR A 46 23.32 33.06 46.38
CA TYR A 46 22.43 32.32 47.27
C TYR A 46 21.31 33.25 47.72
N LYS A 47 20.05 32.85 47.51
CA LYS A 47 18.95 32.96 48.49
C LYS A 47 17.62 32.52 47.87
N HIS A 48 17.04 31.48 48.46
CA HIS A 48 15.73 31.47 49.11
C HIS A 48 14.85 30.26 48.78
N LYS A 49 14.49 29.56 49.86
CA LYS A 49 13.27 28.78 50.15
C LYS A 49 13.03 27.43 49.45
N THR A 50 13.22 26.41 50.28
CA THR A 50 12.53 25.12 50.38
C THR A 50 11.09 25.11 49.83
N SER A 51 10.81 24.15 48.94
CA SER A 51 9.56 23.37 48.87
C SER A 51 9.73 22.24 47.84
N ALA A 52 9.83 21.01 48.32
CA ALA A 52 9.45 19.81 47.59
C ALA A 52 8.00 19.46 48.02
N PRO A 53 7.18 18.68 47.27
CA PRO A 53 7.59 17.71 46.25
C PRO A 53 6.78 17.73 44.95
N ILE A 54 7.33 16.99 43.99
CA ILE A 54 6.73 16.41 42.78
C ILE A 54 5.24 16.08 42.97
N ILE A 55 4.36 16.76 42.23
CA ILE A 55 2.98 16.30 42.00
C ILE A 55 2.95 15.61 40.64
N ARG A 56 2.83 14.29 40.75
CA ARG A 56 2.53 13.31 39.69
C ARG A 56 1.42 13.79 38.75
N GLU A 57 1.78 13.91 37.49
CA GLU A 57 1.13 13.29 36.33
C GLU A 57 0.05 12.24 36.67
N THR A 58 -1.22 12.65 36.79
CA THR A 58 -2.39 11.72 36.81
C THR A 58 -3.68 12.34 36.24
N ALA A 59 -3.62 13.28 35.30
CA ALA A 59 -4.82 13.92 34.73
C ALA A 59 -5.01 13.76 33.21
N GLN A 60 -4.17 12.94 32.55
CA GLN A 60 -4.17 12.79 31.09
C GLN A 60 -4.55 11.39 30.58
N ALA A 61 -4.60 10.40 31.47
CA ALA A 61 -4.85 8.99 31.16
C ALA A 61 -6.12 8.69 30.32
N PRO A 62 -7.31 9.30 30.58
CA PRO A 62 -8.52 8.90 29.86
C PRO A 62 -8.53 9.24 28.37
N LYS A 63 -7.80 10.28 27.96
CA LYS A 63 -7.75 10.71 26.56
C LYS A 63 -6.70 9.94 25.77
N GLU A 64 -5.56 9.66 26.40
CA GLU A 64 -4.47 8.89 25.81
C GLU A 64 -4.89 7.43 25.55
N ASP A 65 -5.64 6.81 26.46
CA ASP A 65 -6.17 5.45 26.27
C ASP A 65 -7.14 5.36 25.07
N VAL A 66 -7.99 6.37 24.88
CA VAL A 66 -8.93 6.44 23.75
C VAL A 66 -8.18 6.63 22.42
N VAL A 67 -7.15 7.49 22.40
CA VAL A 67 -6.33 7.67 21.20
C VAL A 67 -5.58 6.38 20.87
N ARG A 68 -4.99 5.73 21.87
CA ARG A 68 -4.29 4.45 21.71
C ARG A 68 -5.22 3.36 21.18
N ALA A 69 -6.44 3.26 21.71
CA ALA A 69 -7.44 2.30 21.24
C ALA A 69 -7.82 2.55 19.78
N LYS A 70 -8.00 3.82 19.39
CA LYS A 70 -8.29 4.18 17.99
C LYS A 70 -7.14 3.84 17.05
N MET A 71 -5.89 4.03 17.48
CA MET A 71 -4.72 3.63 16.70
C MET A 71 -4.65 2.10 16.53
N GLU A 72 -5.02 1.33 17.57
CA GLU A 72 -5.09 -0.14 17.53
C GLU A 72 -6.17 -0.65 16.56
N GLU A 73 -7.35 -0.03 16.62
CA GLU A 73 -8.43 -0.28 15.67
C GLU A 73 -7.95 -0.01 14.24
N ARG A 74 -7.32 1.15 14.01
CA ARG A 74 -6.81 1.50 12.68
C ARG A 74 -5.74 0.54 12.19
N PHE A 75 -4.88 0.07 13.08
CA PHE A 75 -3.87 -0.92 12.74
C PHE A 75 -4.50 -2.22 12.29
N THR A 76 -5.50 -2.70 13.03
CA THR A 76 -6.27 -3.90 12.69
C THR A 76 -7.00 -3.75 11.36
N ASP A 77 -7.66 -2.61 11.16
CA ASP A 77 -8.36 -2.29 9.91
C ASP A 77 -7.41 -2.33 8.71
N LEU A 78 -6.20 -1.77 8.82
CA LEU A 78 -5.23 -1.80 7.72
C LEU A 78 -4.83 -3.23 7.33
N LYS A 79 -4.79 -4.16 8.30
CA LYS A 79 -4.50 -5.57 8.03
C LYS A 79 -5.66 -6.24 7.30
N GLU A 80 -6.88 -6.03 7.78
CA GLU A 80 -8.08 -6.59 7.19
C GLU A 80 -8.41 -5.97 5.83
N GLU A 81 -8.19 -4.67 5.63
CA GLU A 81 -8.33 -3.99 4.33
C GLU A 81 -7.43 -4.63 3.27
N GLY A 82 -6.16 -4.91 3.59
CA GLY A 82 -5.24 -5.58 2.66
C GLY A 82 -5.69 -6.99 2.30
N LYS A 83 -6.26 -7.73 3.26
CA LYS A 83 -6.85 -9.05 3.03
C LYS A 83 -8.11 -8.96 2.16
N ARG A 84 -9.06 -8.09 2.51
CA ARG A 84 -10.31 -7.85 1.78
C ARG A 84 -10.07 -7.44 0.33
N ILE A 85 -9.10 -6.56 0.07
CA ILE A 85 -8.75 -6.15 -1.30
C ILE A 85 -8.22 -7.33 -2.10
N ARG A 86 -7.34 -8.15 -1.52
CA ARG A 86 -6.85 -9.36 -2.19
C ARG A 86 -7.97 -10.35 -2.46
N GLU A 87 -8.85 -10.60 -1.50
CA GLU A 87 -10.01 -11.49 -1.67
C GLU A 87 -10.95 -10.97 -2.77
N ALA A 88 -11.23 -9.66 -2.78
CA ALA A 88 -12.03 -9.02 -3.84
C ALA A 88 -11.38 -9.14 -5.22
N LEU A 89 -10.05 -9.03 -5.31
CA LEU A 89 -9.31 -9.26 -6.56
C LEU A 89 -9.40 -10.74 -6.99
N MET A 90 -9.26 -11.69 -6.06
CA MET A 90 -9.40 -13.12 -6.37
C MET A 90 -10.80 -13.49 -6.84
N ALA A 91 -11.83 -12.83 -6.31
CA ALA A 91 -13.21 -13.05 -6.72
C ALA A 91 -13.54 -12.39 -8.08
N SER A 92 -12.87 -11.28 -8.42
CA SER A 92 -13.21 -10.48 -9.60
C SER A 92 -12.34 -10.77 -10.83
N ASP A 93 -11.06 -11.13 -10.66
CA ASP A 93 -10.14 -11.41 -11.76
C ASP A 93 -9.61 -12.85 -11.69
N PRO A 94 -9.87 -13.69 -12.71
CA PRO A 94 -9.44 -15.10 -12.71
C PRO A 94 -7.91 -15.27 -12.74
N LYS A 95 -7.14 -14.24 -13.13
CA LYS A 95 -5.67 -14.25 -13.13
C LYS A 95 -5.07 -13.75 -11.82
N ALA A 96 -5.86 -13.17 -10.91
CA ALA A 96 -5.36 -12.65 -9.63
C ALA A 96 -4.60 -13.71 -8.82
N ALA A 97 -5.09 -14.96 -8.81
CA ALA A 97 -4.44 -16.06 -8.09
C ALA A 97 -3.04 -16.35 -8.66
N GLN A 98 -2.94 -16.45 -9.99
CA GLN A 98 -1.68 -16.70 -10.67
C GLN A 98 -0.72 -15.51 -10.52
N ALA A 99 -1.23 -14.29 -10.64
CA ALA A 99 -0.47 -13.06 -10.42
C ALA A 99 0.13 -13.01 -9.02
N MET A 100 -0.66 -13.35 -7.99
CA MET A 100 -0.17 -13.43 -6.62
C MET A 100 0.92 -14.49 -6.45
N ILE A 101 0.75 -15.69 -7.02
CA ILE A 101 1.77 -16.77 -6.98
C ILE A 101 3.09 -16.32 -7.63
N THR A 102 3.03 -15.56 -8.72
CA THR A 102 4.23 -15.00 -9.34
C THR A 102 4.82 -13.90 -8.47
N LEU A 103 3.99 -13.02 -7.93
CA LEU A 103 4.39 -11.87 -7.14
C LEU A 103 5.12 -12.27 -5.85
N VAL A 104 4.66 -13.31 -5.13
CA VAL A 104 5.32 -13.77 -3.88
C VAL A 104 6.74 -14.31 -4.09
N LYS A 105 7.11 -14.62 -5.34
CA LYS A 105 8.47 -15.05 -5.69
C LYS A 105 9.40 -13.87 -5.94
N ARG A 106 8.87 -12.66 -6.14
CA ARG A 106 9.66 -11.46 -6.39
C ARG A 106 10.32 -10.95 -5.10
N PRO A 107 11.60 -10.57 -5.12
CA PRO A 107 12.30 -10.08 -3.94
C PRO A 107 11.65 -8.79 -3.41
N GLU A 108 11.19 -7.89 -4.28
CA GLU A 108 10.59 -6.62 -3.89
C GLU A 108 9.28 -6.83 -3.11
N TYR A 109 8.48 -7.84 -3.47
CA TYR A 109 7.27 -8.18 -2.73
C TYR A 109 7.59 -8.77 -1.36
N ARG A 110 8.64 -9.59 -1.27
CA ARG A 110 9.08 -10.17 0.01
C ARG A 110 9.57 -9.10 0.97
N GLU A 111 10.33 -8.12 0.49
CA GLU A 111 10.75 -6.98 1.32
C GLU A 111 9.56 -6.23 1.94
N ILE A 112 8.45 -6.10 1.21
CA ILE A 112 7.23 -5.48 1.73
C ILE A 112 6.59 -6.34 2.81
N LEU A 113 6.56 -7.66 2.62
CA LEU A 113 6.06 -8.58 3.65
C LEU A 113 6.93 -8.55 4.90
N ASP A 114 8.25 -8.49 4.74
CA ASP A 114 9.21 -8.45 5.84
C ASP A 114 9.06 -7.13 6.63
N LYS A 115 8.99 -5.99 5.95
CA LYS A 115 8.73 -4.69 6.58
C LYS A 115 7.39 -4.67 7.31
N ARG A 116 6.34 -5.22 6.68
CA ARG A 116 5.02 -5.35 7.30
C ARG A 116 5.09 -6.20 8.57
N HIS A 117 5.76 -7.35 8.52
CA HIS A 117 5.92 -8.21 9.67
C HIS A 117 6.72 -7.53 10.79
N LYS A 118 7.76 -6.78 10.43
CA LYS A 118 8.52 -5.97 11.37
C LYS A 118 7.65 -4.93 12.08
N ILE A 119 6.82 -4.18 11.34
CA ILE A 119 5.88 -3.24 11.96
C ILE A 119 4.92 -3.97 12.90
N GLU A 120 4.40 -5.13 12.51
CA GLU A 120 3.53 -5.94 13.37
C GLU A 120 4.21 -6.41 14.65
N ALA A 121 5.50 -6.76 14.59
CA ALA A 121 6.28 -7.15 15.76
C ALA A 121 6.61 -5.96 16.68
N ASP A 122 6.90 -4.79 16.09
CA ASP A 122 7.30 -3.60 16.83
C ASP A 122 6.08 -2.84 17.42
N TRP A 123 4.90 -2.98 16.80
CA TRP A 123 3.66 -2.27 17.16
C TRP A 123 3.26 -2.31 18.65
N PRO A 124 3.30 -3.47 19.35
CA PRO A 124 2.91 -3.53 20.77
C PRO A 124 3.79 -2.65 21.68
N ASN A 125 5.06 -2.49 21.30
CA ASN A 125 6.08 -1.78 22.08
C ASN A 125 6.26 -0.31 21.63
N ALA A 126 5.64 0.09 20.52
CA ALA A 126 5.74 1.43 19.99
C ALA A 126 5.06 2.48 20.89
N SER A 127 5.75 3.59 21.10
CA SER A 127 5.18 4.78 21.73
C SER A 127 4.12 5.43 20.84
N GLU A 128 3.26 6.29 21.41
CA GLU A 128 2.18 6.95 20.66
C GLU A 128 2.70 7.76 19.46
N GLY A 129 3.83 8.46 19.63
CA GLY A 129 4.46 9.21 18.54
C GLY A 129 5.04 8.34 17.42
N GLU A 130 5.41 7.08 17.70
CA GLU A 130 5.90 6.13 16.71
C GLU A 130 4.75 5.42 15.98
N ARG A 131 3.63 5.19 16.66
CA ARG A 131 2.45 4.51 16.12
C ARG A 131 1.88 5.21 14.90
N GLU A 132 1.83 6.53 14.88
CA GLU A 132 1.37 7.28 13.71
C GLU A 132 2.24 7.01 12.47
N GLY A 133 3.56 7.00 12.64
CA GLY A 133 4.51 6.66 11.58
C GLY A 133 4.35 5.22 11.10
N MET A 134 4.20 4.27 12.04
CA MET A 134 3.97 2.86 11.73
C MET A 134 2.65 2.62 10.97
N LEU A 135 1.58 3.34 11.31
CA LEU A 135 0.30 3.28 10.58
C LEU A 135 0.44 3.80 9.15
N ALA A 136 1.16 4.91 8.97
CA ALA A 136 1.43 5.47 7.66
C ALA A 136 2.26 4.51 6.80
N GLU A 137 3.29 3.89 7.37
CA GLU A 137 4.12 2.90 6.71
C GLU A 137 3.34 1.62 6.38
N MET A 138 2.53 1.10 7.32
CA MET A 138 1.66 -0.05 7.07
C MET A 138 0.68 0.21 5.91
N ASN A 139 0.10 1.41 5.86
CA ASN A 139 -0.79 1.79 4.77
C ASN A 139 -0.04 1.93 3.43
N SER A 140 1.17 2.50 3.41
CA SER A 140 1.96 2.64 2.18
C SER A 140 2.38 1.28 1.63
N LEU A 141 2.83 0.35 2.50
CA LEU A 141 3.18 -1.02 2.15
C LEU A 141 1.97 -1.78 1.59
N ARG A 142 0.78 -1.60 2.18
CA ARG A 142 -0.48 -2.17 1.67
C ARG A 142 -0.76 -1.66 0.26
N GLN A 143 -0.71 -0.36 0.04
CA GLN A 143 -0.96 0.25 -1.27
C GLN A 143 0.06 -0.23 -2.32
N GLN A 144 1.34 -0.30 -1.94
CA GLN A 144 2.40 -0.79 -2.79
C GLN A 144 2.18 -2.26 -3.18
N GLY A 145 1.85 -3.11 -2.21
CA GLY A 145 1.55 -4.53 -2.42
C GLY A 145 0.38 -4.75 -3.38
N VAL A 146 -0.72 -4.00 -3.19
CA VAL A 146 -1.89 -4.05 -4.07
C VAL A 146 -1.56 -3.54 -5.47
N GLY A 147 -0.82 -2.43 -5.58
CA GLY A 147 -0.44 -1.85 -6.86
C GLY A 147 0.39 -2.81 -7.70
N MET A 148 1.35 -3.51 -7.10
CA MET A 148 2.13 -4.52 -7.82
C MET A 148 1.28 -5.71 -8.25
N LEU A 149 0.32 -6.15 -7.43
CA LEU A 149 -0.61 -7.22 -7.82
C LEU A 149 -1.45 -6.80 -9.02
N MET A 150 -1.98 -5.58 -9.03
CA MET A 150 -2.74 -5.06 -10.17
C MET A 150 -1.87 -4.93 -11.42
N MET A 151 -0.62 -4.47 -11.29
CA MET A 151 0.31 -4.43 -12.43
C MET A 151 0.62 -5.82 -12.97
N GLU A 152 0.78 -6.82 -12.10
CA GLU A 152 1.02 -8.20 -12.52
C GLU A 152 -0.19 -8.79 -13.27
N ILE A 153 -1.40 -8.55 -12.75
CA ILE A 153 -2.65 -8.92 -13.43
C ILE A 153 -2.72 -8.26 -14.80
N GLN A 154 -2.43 -6.95 -14.87
CA GLN A 154 -2.41 -6.23 -16.14
C GLN A 154 -1.37 -6.78 -17.11
N GLN A 155 -0.18 -7.13 -16.63
CA GLN A 155 0.87 -7.75 -17.44
C GLN A 155 0.38 -9.09 -18.01
N MET A 156 -0.27 -9.93 -17.21
CA MET A 156 -0.85 -11.20 -17.67
C MET A 156 -2.05 -11.00 -18.61
N ASN A 157 -2.75 -9.87 -18.54
CA ASN A 157 -3.80 -9.48 -19.48
C ASN A 157 -3.25 -8.97 -20.81
N SER A 158 -2.08 -8.35 -20.80
CA SER A 158 -1.38 -7.88 -22.00
C SER A 158 -0.51 -8.95 -22.67
N GLN A 159 -0.29 -10.11 -22.02
CA GLN A 159 0.32 -11.24 -22.70
C GLN A 159 -0.63 -11.73 -23.80
N PRO A 160 -0.19 -11.79 -25.07
CA PRO A 160 -1.01 -12.35 -26.13
C PRO A 160 -1.40 -13.78 -25.72
N LEU A 161 -2.66 -14.17 -25.97
CA LEU A 161 -2.99 -15.61 -26.02
C LEU A 161 -1.93 -16.22 -26.91
N ALA A 162 -1.16 -17.18 -26.39
CA ALA A 162 -0.07 -17.80 -27.12
C ALA A 162 -0.57 -18.06 -28.55
N ALA A 163 0.02 -17.36 -29.52
CA ALA A 163 -0.29 -17.61 -30.92
C ALA A 163 -0.05 -19.11 -31.14
N PRO A 164 -0.91 -19.81 -31.90
CA PRO A 164 -0.68 -21.22 -32.18
C PRO A 164 0.74 -21.33 -32.74
N ILE A 165 1.55 -22.17 -32.09
CA ILE A 165 2.94 -22.43 -32.47
C ILE A 165 2.94 -22.65 -33.98
N PRO A 166 3.70 -21.88 -34.78
CA PRO A 166 3.79 -22.17 -36.20
C PRO A 166 4.35 -23.59 -36.31
N ALA A 167 3.54 -24.50 -36.86
CA ALA A 167 3.94 -25.86 -37.13
C ALA A 167 5.28 -25.81 -37.87
N ALA A 168 6.34 -26.30 -37.21
CA ALA A 168 7.58 -26.57 -37.88
C ALA A 168 7.25 -27.43 -39.10
N LYS A 169 7.65 -26.97 -40.30
CA LYS A 169 7.49 -27.70 -41.55
C LYS A 169 7.92 -29.15 -41.33
N GLY A 170 6.96 -30.07 -41.38
CA GLY A 170 7.26 -31.50 -41.47
C GLY A 170 6.45 -32.45 -40.60
N VAL A 171 5.14 -32.26 -40.39
CA VAL A 171 4.22 -33.37 -40.04
C VAL A 171 2.81 -33.05 -40.58
N PRO A 172 2.12 -33.93 -41.33
CA PRO A 172 0.77 -33.66 -41.81
C PRO A 172 -0.22 -33.59 -40.64
N GLN A 173 -0.92 -32.45 -40.54
CA GLN A 173 -1.91 -32.15 -39.51
C GLN A 173 -3.29 -32.59 -40.01
N VAL A 174 -3.93 -33.55 -39.32
CA VAL A 174 -5.37 -33.81 -39.45
C VAL A 174 -6.11 -32.80 -38.57
N THR A 175 -6.79 -31.86 -39.21
CA THR A 175 -7.66 -30.88 -38.54
C THR A 175 -9.03 -31.52 -38.27
N THR A 176 -9.41 -31.64 -37.00
CA THR A 176 -10.82 -31.76 -36.59
C THR A 176 -11.28 -30.44 -35.99
N ALA A 177 -12.15 -29.74 -36.71
CA ALA A 177 -12.90 -28.58 -36.21
C ALA A 177 -14.10 -29.05 -35.35
N PRO A 178 -14.57 -28.28 -34.36
CA PRO A 178 -15.82 -28.56 -33.66
C PRO A 178 -17.03 -27.92 -34.36
N GLY A 179 -18.01 -28.75 -34.74
CA GLY A 179 -19.45 -28.41 -34.70
C GLY A 179 -20.18 -28.11 -36.01
N ALA A 180 -20.77 -29.14 -36.62
CA ALA A 180 -22.01 -29.04 -37.43
C ALA A 180 -22.97 -30.15 -36.96
N PRO A 181 -24.30 -29.94 -36.99
CA PRO A 181 -25.27 -30.69 -36.17
C PRO A 181 -25.32 -32.19 -36.49
N ALA A 182 -25.51 -33.00 -35.44
CA ALA A 182 -25.56 -34.45 -35.52
C ALA A 182 -26.73 -34.93 -36.40
N ALA A 183 -26.40 -35.72 -37.42
CA ALA A 183 -27.39 -36.48 -38.18
C ALA A 183 -27.85 -37.71 -37.39
N GLU A 184 -29.14 -37.99 -37.47
CA GLU A 184 -29.91 -39.03 -36.78
C GLU A 184 -29.37 -40.46 -37.08
N PRO A 185 -29.36 -41.39 -36.11
CA PRO A 185 -28.83 -42.73 -36.32
C PRO A 185 -29.80 -43.63 -37.11
N ALA A 186 -29.30 -44.27 -38.18
CA ALA A 186 -30.02 -45.28 -38.95
C ALA A 186 -30.12 -46.64 -38.20
N PRO A 187 -31.19 -47.43 -38.41
CA PRO A 187 -31.51 -48.62 -37.61
C PRO A 187 -30.57 -49.81 -37.84
N PRO A 188 -30.42 -50.72 -36.84
CA PRO A 188 -29.47 -51.82 -36.89
C PRO A 188 -29.92 -52.97 -37.81
N PRO A 189 -28.98 -53.69 -38.46
CA PRO A 189 -29.30 -54.85 -39.28
C PRO A 189 -29.69 -56.08 -38.44
N PHE A 190 -30.76 -56.74 -38.86
CA PHE A 190 -31.24 -58.03 -38.34
C PHE A 190 -30.26 -59.15 -38.73
N ILE A 191 -29.85 -60.00 -37.77
CA ILE A 191 -29.15 -61.26 -38.05
C ILE A 191 -30.07 -62.42 -37.64
N GLN A 192 -30.37 -63.31 -38.59
CA GLN A 192 -30.94 -64.65 -38.36
C GLN A 192 -29.81 -65.67 -38.34
#